data_AF-A0A235B2T0-F1
#
_entry.id   AF-A0A235B2T0-F1
#
_cell.length_a   1.000
_cell.length_b   1.000
_cell.length_c   1.000
_cell.angle_alpha   90.00
_cell.angle_beta   90.00
_cell.angle_gamma   90.00
#
_symmetry.space_group_name_H-M   'P 1'
#
loop_
_entity.id
_entity.type
_entity.pdbx_description
1 polymer ?
#
loop_
_entity_poly.entity_id
_entity_poly.type
_entity_poly.pdbx_seq_one_letter_code
_entity_poly.pdbx_strand_id
1 'polypeptide(L)'
;MTNREQIVELLQSMQLNQTLTFPFTVNHTQIHIRRVMRAAEMYWVVEIPTRTNPYYSQDVQSTVDYLLQIRPLKQFKNPLKHFREETVFDTEFHA
;
A
#
# COMPACT_ATOMS: atom_id res chain seq x y z
N MET A 1 -0.67 -11.68 18.25
CA MET A 1 -0.54 -10.88 17.02
C MET A 1 -1.34 -9.59 17.17
N THR A 2 -0.64 -8.47 17.17
CA THR A 2 -1.21 -7.13 17.16
C THR A 2 -1.53 -6.71 15.73
N ASN A 3 -2.48 -5.79 15.54
CA ASN A 3 -2.83 -5.27 14.20
C ASN A 3 -1.61 -4.67 13.47
N ARG A 4 -0.62 -4.14 14.21
CA ARG A 4 0.63 -3.62 13.63
C ARG A 4 1.45 -4.72 12.98
N GLU A 5 1.66 -5.84 13.68
CA GLU A 5 2.43 -6.99 13.17
C GLU A 5 1.79 -7.56 11.90
N GLN A 6 0.46 -7.69 11.87
CA GLN A 6 -0.26 -8.17 10.70
C GLN A 6 -0.08 -7.26 9.48
N ILE A 7 -0.09 -5.93 9.67
CA ILE A 7 0.15 -4.97 8.58
C ILE A 7 1.62 -5.06 8.11
N VAL A 8 2.58 -5.22 9.03
CA VAL A 8 3.99 -5.41 8.67
C VAL A 8 4.17 -6.67 7.82
N GLU A 9 3.66 -7.82 8.29
CA GLU A 9 3.73 -9.09 7.54
C GLU A 9 3.08 -8.96 6.17
N LEU A 10 1.92 -8.31 6.11
CA LEU A 10 1.22 -8.04 4.88
C LEU A 10 2.07 -7.22 3.90
N LEU A 11 2.63 -6.10 4.33
CA LEU A 11 3.46 -5.25 3.49
C LEU A 11 4.77 -5.92 3.06
N GLN A 12 5.35 -6.76 3.92
CA GLN A 12 6.54 -7.54 3.60
C GLN A 12 6.24 -8.63 2.57
N SER A 13 5.06 -9.24 2.64
CA SER A 13 4.59 -10.25 1.69
C SER A 13 4.19 -9.67 0.33
N MET A 14 4.01 -8.35 0.21
CA MET A 14 3.63 -7.73 -1.05
C MET A 14 4.69 -7.96 -2.13
N GLN A 15 4.27 -8.39 -3.31
CA GLN A 15 5.13 -8.50 -4.48
C GLN A 15 5.33 -7.14 -5.16
N LEU A 16 6.33 -7.04 -6.05
CA LEU A 16 6.55 -5.86 -6.87
C LEU A 16 5.31 -5.56 -7.72
N ASN A 17 4.96 -4.28 -7.86
CA ASN A 17 3.78 -3.76 -8.53
C ASN A 17 2.43 -4.20 -7.93
N GLN A 18 2.45 -4.90 -6.79
CA GLN A 18 1.23 -5.22 -6.08
C GLN A 18 0.67 -3.97 -5.39
N THR A 19 -0.66 -3.84 -5.42
CA THR A 19 -1.40 -2.78 -4.73
C THR A 19 -2.24 -3.37 -3.61
N LEU A 20 -2.07 -2.86 -2.40
CA LEU A 20 -2.93 -3.11 -1.27
C LEU A 20 -3.89 -1.93 -1.10
N THR A 21 -5.19 -2.19 -1.09
CA THR A 21 -6.20 -1.13 -0.94
C THR A 21 -6.91 -1.27 0.40
N PHE A 22 -6.82 -0.23 1.21
CA PHE A 22 -7.63 -0.07 2.41
C PHE A 22 -8.93 0.63 2.01
N PRO A 23 -10.08 -0.04 2.14
CA PRO A 23 -11.34 0.47 1.62
C PRO A 23 -11.74 1.77 2.34
N PHE A 24 -12.42 2.62 1.57
CA PHE A 24 -13.17 3.75 2.11
C PHE A 24 -14.19 3.25 3.13
N THR A 25 -14.31 3.96 4.24
CA THR A 25 -15.37 3.74 5.23
C THR A 25 -15.98 5.09 5.60
N VAL A 26 -17.18 5.09 6.19
CA VAL A 26 -17.88 6.33 6.58
C VAL A 26 -16.99 7.33 7.32
N ASN A 27 -16.01 6.85 8.09
CA ASN A 27 -15.11 7.67 8.89
C ASN A 27 -13.69 7.85 8.30
N HIS A 28 -13.34 7.19 7.18
CA HIS A 28 -11.96 7.14 6.68
C HIS A 28 -11.89 7.15 5.16
N THR A 29 -10.96 7.96 4.65
CA THR A 29 -10.58 7.97 3.25
C THR A 29 -9.97 6.63 2.82
N GLN A 30 -10.05 6.35 1.53
CA GLN A 30 -9.39 5.20 0.91
C GLN A 30 -7.87 5.42 0.90
N ILE A 31 -7.12 4.34 1.12
CA ILE A 31 -5.65 4.37 1.08
C ILE A 31 -5.18 3.25 0.16
N HIS A 32 -4.29 3.56 -0.76
CA HIS A 32 -3.60 2.59 -1.60
C HIS A 32 -2.15 2.52 -1.16
N ILE A 33 -1.64 1.30 -1.00
CA ILE A 33 -0.22 1.07 -0.77
C ILE A 33 0.29 0.25 -1.94
N ARG A 34 1.33 0.73 -2.63
CA ARG A 34 1.96 0.04 -3.75
C ARG A 34 3.39 -0.29 -3.42
N ARG A 35 3.87 -1.44 -3.85
CA ARG A 35 5.31 -1.76 -3.80
C ARG A 35 5.90 -1.52 -5.19
N VAL A 36 6.77 -0.53 -5.33
CA VAL A 36 7.34 -0.13 -6.62
C VAL A 36 8.86 -0.19 -6.58
N MET A 37 9.48 -0.30 -7.75
CA MET A 37 10.92 -0.14 -7.90
C MET A 37 11.22 1.21 -8.54
N ARG A 38 12.12 1.99 -7.95
CA ARG A 38 12.58 3.29 -8.46
C ARG A 38 14.08 3.37 -8.33
N ALA A 39 14.77 3.69 -9.43
CA ALA A 39 16.24 3.81 -9.46
C ALA A 39 16.97 2.58 -8.85
N ALA A 40 16.51 1.37 -9.20
CA ALA A 40 17.01 0.08 -8.68
C ALA A 40 16.75 -0.20 -7.19
N GLU A 41 16.00 0.64 -6.49
CA GLU A 41 15.62 0.43 -5.09
C GLU A 41 14.12 0.18 -4.94
N MET A 42 13.74 -0.58 -3.92
CA MET A 42 12.33 -0.88 -3.61
C MET A 42 11.74 0.15 -2.66
N TYR A 43 10.54 0.62 -2.98
CA TYR A 43 9.79 1.57 -2.17
C TYR A 43 8.36 1.08 -1.95
N TRP A 44 7.83 1.33 -0.77
CA TRP A 44 6.39 1.36 -0.53
C TRP A 44 5.89 2.79 -0.77
N VAL A 45 4.84 2.90 -1.56
CA VAL A 45 4.17 4.15 -1.90
C VAL A 45 2.80 4.14 -1.26
N VAL A 46 2.51 5.14 -0.42
CA VAL A 46 1.20 5.32 0.19
C VAL A 46 0.49 6.48 -0.50
N GLU A 47 -0.61 6.16 -1.16
CA GLU A 47 -1.45 7.09 -1.91
C GLU A 47 -2.81 7.23 -1.25
N ILE A 48 -3.25 8.48 -1.12
CA ILE A 48 -4.57 8.82 -0.64
C ILE A 48 -5.22 9.62 -1.76
N PRO A 49 -6.35 9.18 -2.35
CA PRO A 49 -6.94 9.87 -3.49
C PRO A 49 -7.26 11.35 -3.25
N THR A 50 -7.49 11.73 -1.98
CA THR A 50 -7.75 13.12 -1.57
C THR A 50 -6.49 13.95 -1.34
N ARG A 51 -5.28 13.38 -1.49
CA ARG A 51 -4.00 14.08 -1.34
C ARG A 51 -3.22 14.08 -2.64
N THR A 52 -2.59 15.20 -2.94
CA THR A 52 -1.82 15.40 -4.18
C THR A 52 -0.47 14.68 -4.15
N ASN A 53 0.12 14.49 -2.97
CA ASN A 53 1.47 13.94 -2.83
C ASN A 53 1.44 12.54 -2.20
N PRO A 54 1.89 11.50 -2.93
CA PRO A 54 2.15 10.19 -2.35
C PRO A 54 3.29 10.26 -1.34
N TYR A 55 3.22 9.42 -0.31
CA TYR A 55 4.34 9.18 0.59
C TYR A 55 5.17 8.00 0.10
N TYR A 56 6.49 8.09 0.18
CA TYR A 56 7.43 7.07 -0.26
C TYR A 56 8.35 6.68 0.89
N SER A 57 8.58 5.38 1.07
CA SER A 57 9.54 4.88 2.06
C SER A 57 10.14 3.55 1.62
N GLN A 58 11.43 3.35 1.92
CA GLN A 58 12.13 2.06 1.78
C GLN A 58 12.04 1.22 3.04
N ASP A 59 11.55 1.80 4.13
CA ASP A 59 11.36 1.11 5.40
C ASP A 59 9.89 0.79 5.60
N VAL A 60 9.61 -0.49 5.84
CA VAL A 60 8.28 -0.99 6.14
C VAL A 60 7.77 -0.44 7.46
N GLN A 61 8.62 -0.26 8.48
CA GLN A 61 8.19 0.27 9.77
C GLN A 61 7.74 1.72 9.63
N SER A 62 8.54 2.56 8.96
CA SER A 62 8.18 3.94 8.63
C SER A 62 6.88 4.04 7.80
N THR A 63 6.67 3.11 6.87
CA THR A 63 5.42 3.01 6.08
C THR A 63 4.22 2.70 6.97
N VAL A 64 4.37 1.75 7.90
CA VAL A 64 3.33 1.39 8.85
C VAL A 64 3.05 2.56 9.79
N ASP A 65 4.07 3.18 10.39
CA ASP A 65 3.88 4.30 11.30
C ASP A 65 3.18 5.48 10.61
N TYR A 66 3.52 5.76 9.35
CA TYR A 66 2.79 6.73 8.52
C TYR A 66 1.32 6.33 8.32
N LEU A 67 1.05 5.07 7.98
CA LEU A 67 -0.30 4.55 7.85
C LEU A 67 -1.10 4.70 9.16
N LEU A 68 -0.46 4.47 10.31
CA LEU A 68 -1.10 4.57 11.63
C LEU A 68 -1.39 6.00 12.06
N GLN A 69 -0.57 6.97 11.62
CA GLN A 69 -0.85 8.39 11.79
C GLN A 69 -2.10 8.83 11.01
N ILE A 70 -2.30 8.28 9.82
CA ILE A 70 -3.45 8.59 8.97
C ILE A 70 -4.70 7.84 9.44
N ARG A 71 -4.55 6.57 9.83
CA ARG A 71 -5.65 5.68 10.21
C ARG A 71 -5.26 4.81 11.40
N PRO A 72 -5.84 5.04 12.59
CA PRO A 72 -5.45 4.30 13.80
C PRO A 72 -5.86 2.82 13.78
N LEU A 73 -5.04 1.98 14.41
CA LEU A 73 -5.15 0.51 14.44
C LEU A 73 -6.52 -0.06 14.86
N LYS A 74 -7.29 0.67 15.68
CA LYS A 74 -8.59 0.21 16.22
C LYS A 74 -9.66 -0.02 15.15
N GLN A 75 -9.44 0.47 13.94
CA GLN A 75 -10.43 0.45 12.85
C GLN A 75 -10.11 -0.54 11.73
N PHE A 76 -9.01 -1.29 11.83
CA PHE A 76 -8.68 -2.39 10.93
C PHE A 76 -9.48 -3.67 11.32
N LYS A 77 -10.79 -3.52 11.54
CA LYS A 77 -11.70 -4.64 11.82
C LYS A 77 -12.20 -5.33 10.55
N ASN A 78 -12.03 -4.70 9.39
CA ASN A 78 -12.42 -5.27 8.10
C ASN A 78 -11.26 -6.06 7.49
N PRO A 79 -11.53 -7.25 6.92
CA PRO A 79 -10.50 -8.05 6.29
C PRO A 79 -9.81 -7.24 5.19
N LEU A 80 -8.48 -7.18 5.26
CA LEU A 80 -7.63 -6.54 4.27
C LEU A 80 -7.80 -7.27 2.95
N LYS A 81 -8.53 -6.67 2.02
CA LYS A 81 -8.71 -7.24 0.69
C LYS A 81 -7.44 -6.97 -0.11
N HIS A 82 -6.64 -8.00 -0.31
CA HIS A 82 -5.65 -8.01 -1.38
C HIS A 82 -6.41 -7.88 -2.70
N PHE A 83 -6.16 -6.83 -3.46
CA PHE A 83 -6.69 -6.72 -4.81
C PHE A 83 -5.53 -6.63 -5.80
N ARG A 84 -5.37 -7.76 -6.51
CA ARG A 84 -5.03 -7.90 -7.92
C ARG A 84 -3.64 -7.44 -8.36
N GLU A 85 -2.85 -8.41 -8.84
CA GLU A 85 -1.78 -8.23 -9.83
C GLU A 85 -2.36 -7.48 -11.04
N GLU A 86 -1.95 -6.23 -11.23
CA GLU A 86 -2.02 -5.62 -12.56
C GLU A 86 -0.90 -6.26 -13.38
N THR A 87 -1.28 -7.22 -14.21
CA THR A 87 -0.48 -7.63 -15.37
C THR A 87 -0.37 -6.39 -16.25
N VAL A 88 0.71 -5.62 -16.08
CA VAL A 88 1.17 -4.69 -17.09
C VAL A 88 1.65 -5.58 -18.23
N PHE A 89 0.75 -5.92 -19.16
CA PHE A 89 1.17 -6.49 -20.43
C PHE A 89 1.96 -5.40 -21.12
N ASP A 90 3.27 -5.66 -21.19
CA ASP A 90 4.22 -4.87 -21.93
C ASP A 90 3.70 -4.64 -23.34
N THR A 91 3.81 -3.39 -23.76
CA THR A 91 3.26 -2.88 -24.99
C THR A 91 4.23 -3.23 -26.12
N GLU A 92 4.09 -4.39 -26.75
CA GLU A 92 4.79 -4.62 -28.02
C GLU A 92 4.00 -3.96 -29.16
N PHE A 93 4.22 -2.64 -29.28
CA PHE A 93 4.14 -1.94 -30.55
C PHE A 93 5.18 -2.57 -31.49
N HIS A 94 4.74 -3.38 -32.45
CA HIS A 94 5.56 -3.75 -33.59
C HIS A 94 4.82 -3.41 -34.90
N ALA A 95 5.33 -2.33 -35.52
CA ALA A 95 5.37 -1.93 -36.93
C ALA A 95 4.12 -2.13 -37.81
#